data_AF-A0A327SEU7-F1
#
_entry.id   AF-A0A327SEU7-F1
#
_cell.length_a   1.000
_cell.length_b   1.000
_cell.length_c   1.000
_cell.angle_alpha   90.00
_cell.angle_beta   90.00
_cell.angle_gamma   90.00
#
_symmetry.space_group_name_H-M   'P 1'
#
loop_
_entity.id
_entity.type
_entity.pdbx_description
1 polymer ?
#
loop_
_entity_poly.entity_id
_entity_poly.type
_entity_poly.pdbx_seq_one_letter_code
_entity_poly.pdbx_strand_id
1 'polypeptide(L)' 'MKIAQQIPCPTCSTLIPFDSYQLLLGVYFECPNCQSSIGLATESKTIVEKAVQKLDDIKKQNNNNG' A
#
# COMPACT_ATOMS: atom_id res chain seq x y z
N MET A 1 15.43 10.92 19.21
CA MET A 1 15.94 11.33 17.88
C MET A 1 15.22 10.49 16.84
N LYS A 2 14.33 11.07 16.01
CA LYS A 2 13.66 10.32 14.93
C LYS A 2 14.65 10.21 13.77
N ILE A 3 14.97 8.99 13.35
CA ILE A 3 15.76 8.75 12.14
C ILE A 3 14.86 9.13 10.96
N ALA A 4 15.28 10.11 10.16
CA ALA A 4 14.57 10.46 8.93
C ALA A 4 14.75 9.31 7.93
N GLN A 5 13.66 8.59 7.67
CA GLN A 5 13.65 7.51 6.68
C GLN A 5 13.70 8.15 5.29
N GLN A 6 14.56 7.63 4.41
CA GLN A 6 14.76 8.15 3.07
C GLN A 6 14.66 7.02 2.04
N ILE A 7 14.04 7.30 0.90
CA ILE A 7 14.03 6.41 -0.26
C ILE A 7 14.59 7.12 -1.50
N PRO A 8 15.33 6.43 -2.37
CA PRO A 8 15.75 7.00 -3.64
C PRO A 8 14.56 7.20 -4.58
N CYS A 9 14.46 8.37 -5.19
CA CYS A 9 13.48 8.64 -6.24
C CYS A 9 13.74 7.73 -7.47
N PRO A 10 12.72 7.05 -8.03
CA PRO A 10 12.89 6.17 -9.18
C PRO A 10 13.20 6.93 -10.48
N THR A 11 12.90 8.23 -10.55
CA THR A 11 13.11 9.05 -11.75
C THR A 11 14.48 9.72 -11.79
N CYS A 12 14.94 10.25 -10.67
CA CYS A 12 16.16 11.07 -10.60
C CYS A 12 17.12 10.70 -9.47
N SER A 13 16.87 9.59 -8.77
CA SER A 13 17.67 9.07 -7.64
C SER A 13 17.85 10.00 -6.44
N THR A 14 17.22 11.17 -6.44
CA THR A 14 17.22 12.10 -5.28
C THR A 14 16.57 11.42 -4.08
N LEU A 15 17.20 11.55 -2.91
CA LEU A 15 16.67 11.00 -1.66
C LEU A 15 15.42 11.77 -1.23
N ILE A 16 14.29 11.07 -1.12
CA ILE A 16 13.01 11.61 -0.68
C ILE A 16 12.85 11.26 0.81
N PRO A 17 12.80 12.25 1.71
CA PRO A 17 12.44 12.01 3.10
C PRO A 17 10.96 11.64 3.18
N PHE A 18 10.65 10.60 3.93
CA PHE A 18 9.27 10.18 4.15
C PHE A 18 9.03 9.78 5.61
N ASP A 19 7.78 9.84 6.03
CA ASP A 19 7.34 9.29 7.31
C ASP A 19 6.64 7.95 7.05
N SER A 20 7.15 6.88 7.65
CA SER A 20 6.63 5.52 7.45
C SER A 20 5.18 5.37 7.91
N TYR A 21 4.76 6.10 8.94
CA TYR A 21 3.37 6.04 9.42
C TYR A 21 2.44 6.72 8.41
N GLN A 22 2.81 7.88 7.90
CA GLN A 22 2.06 8.56 6.84
C GLN A 22 2.01 7.72 5.55
N LEU A 23 3.10 7.06 5.18
CA LEU A 23 3.14 6.16 4.03
C LEU A 23 2.14 4.99 4.18
N LEU A 24 2.09 4.36 5.37
CA LEU A 24 1.13 3.29 5.68
C LEU A 24 -0.33 3.76 5.68
N LEU A 25 -0.57 5.05 5.98
CA LEU A 25 -1.89 5.67 5.86
C LEU A 25 -2.29 6.00 4.41
N GLY A 26 -1.41 5.76 3.44
CA GLY A 26 -1.65 6.04 2.02
C GLY A 26 -1.31 7.47 1.60
N VAL A 27 -0.52 8.20 2.41
CA VAL A 27 -0.01 9.52 2.01
C VAL A 27 1.04 9.35 0.92
N TYR A 28 0.99 10.26 -0.06
CA TYR A 28 1.97 10.37 -1.13
C TYR A 28 3.02 11.42 -0.77
N PHE A 29 4.27 11.15 -1.16
CA PHE A 29 5.41 12.03 -0.97
C PHE A 29 5.94 12.47 -2.32
N GLU A 30 6.23 13.77 -2.47
CA GLU A 30 6.78 14.31 -3.70
C GLU A 30 8.30 14.43 -3.64
N CYS A 31 8.95 14.09 -4.75
CA CYS A 31 10.38 14.30 -4.91
C CYS A 31 10.69 15.81 -4.95
N PRO A 32 11.60 16.33 -4.12
CA PRO A 32 11.92 17.76 -4.10
C PRO A 32 12.66 18.24 -5.36
N ASN A 33 13.21 17.32 -6.16
CA ASN A 33 13.98 17.66 -7.36
C ASN A 33 13.14 17.56 -8.63
N CYS A 34 12.45 16.43 -8.84
CA CYS A 34 11.72 16.18 -10.09
C CYS A 34 10.19 16.14 -9.93
N GLN A 35 9.67 16.42 -8.74
CA GLN A 35 8.23 16.47 -8.43
C GLN A 35 7.46 15.15 -8.69
N SER A 36 8.18 14.03 -8.81
CA SER A 36 7.56 12.70 -8.93
C SER A 36 6.94 12.29 -7.59
N SER A 37 5.67 11.86 -7.62
CA SER A 37 4.94 11.39 -6.42
C SER A 37 5.17 9.90 -6.16
N ILE A 38 5.42 9.53 -4.91
CA ILE A 38 5.59 8.15 -4.45
C ILE A 38 4.62 7.85 -3.32
N GLY A 39 3.95 6.70 -3.39
CA GLY A 39 3.09 6.18 -2.33
C GLY A 39 2.99 4.66 -2.42
N LEU A 40 2.37 4.02 -1.43
CA LEU A 40 2.09 2.59 -1.51
C LEU A 40 1.02 2.34 -2.58
N ALA A 41 1.28 1.40 -3.48
CA ALA A 41 0.32 1.02 -4.51
C ALA A 41 -0.94 0.43 -3.87
N THR A 42 -2.11 0.98 -4.25
CA THR A 42 -3.43 0.55 -3.76
C THR A 42 -3.77 -0.89 -4.18
N GLU A 43 -3.03 -1.46 -5.14
CA GLU A 43 -3.29 -2.75 -5.78
C GLU A 43 -3.18 -3.97 -4.85
N SER A 44 -2.68 -3.80 -3.62
CA SER A 44 -2.75 -4.87 -2.60
C SER A 44 -4.14 -5.08 -2.00
N LYS A 45 -5.10 -4.15 -2.18
CA LYS A 45 -6.48 -4.31 -1.65
C LYS A 45 -7.26 -5.45 -2.32
N THR A 46 -7.13 -5.60 -3.63
CA THR A 46 -7.97 -6.53 -4.42
C THR A 46 -7.66 -8.00 -4.13
N ILE A 47 -6.42 -8.32 -3.73
CA ILE A 47 -6.05 -9.69 -3.34
C ILE A 47 -6.73 -10.09 -2.04
N VAL A 48 -6.77 -9.18 -1.06
CA VAL A 48 -7.42 -9.41 0.24
C VAL A 48 -8.94 -9.51 0.08
N GLU A 49 -9.56 -8.63 -0.72
CA GLU A 49 -10.99 -8.66 -1.01
C GLU A 49 -11.41 -9.97 -1.71
N LYS A 50 -10.64 -10.45 -2.69
CA LYS A 50 -10.90 -11.72 -3.37
C LYS A 50 -10.80 -12.94 -2.45
N ALA A 51 -9.86 -12.93 -1.50
CA ALA A 51 -9.69 -14.03 -0.55
C ALA A 51 -10.89 -14.12 0.43
N VAL A 52 -11.37 -12.98 0.94
CA VAL A 52 -12.53 -12.93 1.83
C VAL A 52 -13.81 -13.37 1.12
N GLN A 53 -14.04 -12.90 -0.12
CA GLN A 53 -15.21 -13.32 -0.91
C GLN A 53 -15.23 -14.84 -1.15
N LYS A 54 -14.10 -15.43 -1.58
CA LYS A 54 -14.01 -16.88 -1.78
C LYS A 54 -14.30 -17.68 -0.50
N LEU A 55 -13.86 -17.18 0.65
CA LEU A 55 -14.10 -17.81 1.95
C LEU A 55 -15.59 -17.80 2.32
N ASP A 56 -16.29 -16.70 2.08
CA ASP A 56 -17.74 -16.59 2.33
C ASP A 56 -18.56 -17.48 1.38
N ASP A 57 -18.15 -17.61 0.12
CA ASP A 57 -18.81 -18.49 -0.84
C ASP A 57 -18.71 -19.97 -0.44
N ILE A 58 -17.53 -20.40 0.04
CA ILE A 58 -17.31 -21.77 0.54
C ILE A 58 -18.15 -22.05 1.80
N LYS A 59 -18.30 -21.07 2.70
CA LYS A 59 -19.13 -21.22 3.91
C LYS A 59 -20.61 -21.37 3.56
N LYS A 60 -21.11 -20.63 2.56
CA LYS A 60 -22.51 -20.72 2.11
C LYS A 60 -22.82 -22.07 1.45
N GLN A 61 -21.85 -22.68 0.77
CA GLN A 61 -22.01 -24.00 0.17
C GLN A 61 -22.08 -25.13 1.23
N ASN A 62 -21.46 -24.95 2.40
CA ASN A 62 -21.49 -25.95 3.48
C ASN A 62 -22.73 -25.87 4.39
N ASN A 63 -23.62 -24.89 4.23
CA ASN A 63 -24.81 -24.71 5.09
C ASN A 63 -26.14 -25.10 4.42
N ASN A 64 -26.11 -25.90 3.34
CA ASN A 64 -27.31 -26.47 2.71
C ASN A 64 -27.23 -28.00 2.62
N ASN A 65 -26.99 -28.64 3.75
CA ASN A 65 -27.46 -30.01 4.01
C ASN A 65 -28.36 -29.95 5.24
N GLY A 66 -29.62 -29.60 5.00
CA GLY A 66 -30.75 -29.75 5.93
C GLY A 66 -31.87 -30.44 5.19
#